data_AF-A0AAV3T841-F1
#
_entry.id   AF-A0AAV3T841-F1
#
_cell.length_a   1.000
_cell.length_b   1.000
_cell.length_c   1.000
_cell.angle_alpha   90.00
_cell.angle_beta   90.00
_cell.angle_gamma   90.00
#
_symmetry.space_group_name_H-M   'P 1'
#
loop_
_entity.id
_entity.type
_entity.pdbx_description
1 polymer ?
#
loop_
_entity_poly.entity_id
_entity_poly.type
_entity_poly.pdbx_seq_one_letter_code
_entity_poly.pdbx_strand_id
1 'polypeptide(L)'
;MTPDDQALSDDELLAVIARSDADAVLDRDVAERVPAPVETVQDRLEDLYERGELELAEEDTRGRTWRLDESVDPEALPTEGETETDVESQARGDDLTEAPPDHVETPPDPESRPEEPAPIDADVADAIDALDLPGDATEKERRREAVRTAYLYLRKRGRADQDDFVADVHPEAPGEYADPDEGWWDEVIRPGLDRIPDVEYDAEAWTYAGDPDDRP
;
A
#
# COMPACT_ATOMS: atom_id res chain seq x y z
N MET A 1 8.02 -19.51 24.45
CA MET A 1 8.29 -20.13 23.14
C MET A 1 7.06 -19.92 22.29
N THR A 2 7.02 -18.80 21.57
CA THR A 2 6.13 -18.62 20.44
C THR A 2 6.93 -19.14 19.24
N PRO A 3 6.50 -20.23 18.60
CA PRO A 3 7.17 -20.78 17.43
C PRO A 3 6.55 -20.14 16.20
N ASP A 4 7.11 -19.03 15.70
CA ASP A 4 7.12 -18.58 14.29
C ASP A 4 7.69 -17.15 14.22
N ASP A 5 8.94 -16.99 14.65
CA ASP A 5 9.80 -15.89 14.20
C ASP A 5 10.88 -16.59 13.40
N GLN A 6 10.50 -17.20 12.28
CA GLN A 6 11.49 -17.65 11.31
C GLN A 6 12.03 -16.36 10.70
N ALA A 7 13.14 -15.88 11.24
CA ALA A 7 13.89 -14.76 10.72
C ALA A 7 14.31 -15.11 9.29
N LEU A 8 13.47 -14.72 8.33
CA LEU A 8 13.78 -14.69 6.91
C LEU A 8 15.13 -13.99 6.79
N SER A 9 16.16 -14.75 6.44
CA SER A 9 17.52 -14.23 6.39
C SER A 9 17.73 -13.55 5.06
N ASP A 10 18.43 -12.42 5.07
CA ASP A 10 18.69 -11.65 3.85
C ASP A 10 19.40 -12.52 2.79
N ASP A 11 20.26 -13.43 3.25
CA ASP A 11 20.97 -14.42 2.43
C ASP A 11 20.04 -15.44 1.75
N GLU A 12 18.95 -15.84 2.42
CA GLU A 12 17.93 -16.73 1.84
C GLU A 12 17.21 -16.04 0.67
N LEU A 13 16.92 -14.75 0.79
CA LEU A 13 16.34 -13.95 -0.29
C LEU A 13 17.29 -13.80 -1.48
N LEU A 14 18.56 -13.50 -1.20
CA LEU A 14 19.60 -13.42 -2.23
C LEU A 14 19.77 -14.77 -2.94
N ALA A 15 19.76 -15.88 -2.20
CA ALA A 15 19.90 -17.23 -2.76
C ALA A 15 18.71 -17.63 -3.64
N VAL A 16 17.50 -17.22 -3.27
CA VAL A 16 16.29 -17.43 -4.08
C VAL A 16 16.37 -16.69 -5.40
N ILE A 17 16.85 -15.44 -5.40
CA ILE A 17 17.04 -14.65 -6.62
C ILE A 17 18.17 -15.24 -7.47
N ALA A 18 19.31 -15.59 -6.86
CA ALA A 18 20.46 -16.22 -7.50
C ALA A 18 20.10 -17.53 -8.24
N ARG A 19 19.20 -18.30 -7.65
CA ARG A 19 18.77 -19.60 -8.18
C ARG A 19 17.77 -19.49 -9.34
N SER A 20 17.16 -18.32 -9.52
CA SER A 20 16.20 -18.13 -10.60
C SER A 20 16.92 -18.11 -11.95
N ASP A 21 16.42 -18.87 -12.93
CA ASP A 21 16.90 -18.84 -14.32
C ASP A 21 16.52 -17.54 -15.06
N ALA A 22 15.79 -16.64 -14.37
CA ALA A 22 15.41 -15.33 -14.89
C ALA A 22 16.46 -14.26 -14.55
N ASP A 23 16.70 -13.33 -15.47
CA ASP A 23 17.62 -12.19 -15.28
C ASP A 23 17.18 -11.27 -14.13
N ALA A 24 15.88 -11.22 -13.85
CA ALA A 24 15.29 -10.52 -12.72
C ALA A 24 14.05 -11.29 -12.23
N VAL A 25 13.77 -11.23 -10.92
CA VAL A 25 12.72 -12.01 -10.25
C VAL A 25 11.72 -11.09 -9.57
N LEU A 26 10.43 -11.30 -9.80
CA LEU A 26 9.36 -10.54 -9.16
C LEU A 26 9.33 -10.79 -7.65
N ASP A 27 9.06 -9.76 -6.85
CA ASP A 27 8.93 -9.84 -5.38
C ASP A 27 7.98 -10.97 -4.95
N ARG A 28 6.86 -11.13 -5.66
CA ARG A 28 5.89 -12.20 -5.42
C ARG A 28 6.45 -13.59 -5.72
N ASP A 29 7.25 -13.72 -6.77
CA ASP A 29 7.88 -14.98 -7.16
C ASP A 29 8.95 -15.41 -6.14
N VAL A 30 9.65 -14.43 -5.55
CA VAL A 30 10.53 -14.63 -4.39
C VAL A 30 9.71 -15.05 -3.17
N ALA A 31 8.61 -14.34 -2.87
CA ALA A 31 7.73 -14.65 -1.74
C ALA A 31 7.04 -16.01 -1.84
N GLU A 32 6.79 -16.52 -3.04
CA GLU A 32 6.25 -17.88 -3.25
C GLU A 32 7.27 -18.99 -2.95
N ARG A 33 8.57 -18.66 -2.88
CA ARG A 33 9.66 -19.62 -2.61
C ARG A 33 10.13 -19.64 -1.16
N VAL A 34 9.80 -18.61 -0.38
CA VAL A 34 10.17 -18.51 1.04
C VAL A 34 8.94 -18.67 1.94
N PRO A 35 9.08 -19.25 3.15
CA PRO A 35 7.97 -19.41 4.09
C PRO A 35 7.68 -18.12 4.88
N ALA A 36 7.59 -16.98 4.18
CA ALA A 36 7.36 -15.66 4.78
C ALA A 36 6.21 -14.93 4.07
N PRO A 37 5.49 -14.03 4.76
CA PRO A 37 4.46 -13.23 4.11
C PRO A 37 5.08 -12.27 3.08
N VAL A 38 4.37 -12.04 1.98
CA VAL A 38 4.82 -11.20 0.85
C VAL A 38 5.24 -9.80 1.31
N GLU A 39 4.56 -9.22 2.29
CA GLU A 39 4.89 -7.90 2.86
C GLU A 39 6.27 -7.88 3.53
N THR A 40 6.60 -8.91 4.31
CA THR A 40 7.94 -9.05 4.94
C THR A 40 9.02 -9.29 3.90
N VAL A 41 8.72 -10.05 2.85
CA VAL A 41 9.65 -10.26 1.74
C VAL A 41 9.93 -8.94 1.01
N GLN A 42 8.88 -8.15 0.73
CA GLN A 42 9.03 -6.83 0.09
C GLN A 42 9.86 -5.86 0.94
N ASP A 43 9.57 -5.75 2.24
CA ASP A 43 10.31 -4.90 3.20
C ASP A 43 11.80 -5.26 3.24
N ARG A 44 12.12 -6.57 3.21
CA ARG A 44 13.50 -7.06 3.19
C ARG A 44 14.22 -6.87 1.86
N LEU A 45 13.51 -7.02 0.74
CA LEU A 45 14.07 -6.74 -0.58
C LEU A 45 14.37 -5.24 -0.73
N GLU A 46 13.55 -4.38 -0.12
CA GLU A 46 13.79 -2.93 -0.06
C GLU A 46 15.05 -2.62 0.78
N ASP A 47 15.22 -3.21 1.97
CA ASP A 47 16.44 -3.05 2.80
C ASP A 47 17.71 -3.49 2.04
N LEU A 48 17.64 -4.62 1.32
CA LEU A 48 18.74 -5.12 0.49
C LEU A 48 19.08 -4.20 -0.68
N TYR A 49 18.09 -3.53 -1.27
CA TYR A 49 18.29 -2.51 -2.29
C TYR A 49 18.92 -1.25 -1.71
N GLU A 50 18.46 -0.78 -0.55
CA GLU A 50 19.05 0.37 0.13
C GLU A 50 20.52 0.12 0.52
N ARG A 51 20.87 -1.15 0.78
CA ARG A 51 22.25 -1.60 1.05
C ARG A 51 23.09 -1.80 -0.21
N GLY A 52 22.47 -1.81 -1.39
CA GLY A 52 23.14 -2.00 -2.68
C GLY A 52 23.52 -3.46 -2.99
N GLU A 53 22.87 -4.43 -2.34
CA GLU A 53 23.04 -5.86 -2.62
C GLU A 53 22.07 -6.35 -3.70
N LEU A 54 20.96 -5.63 -3.89
CA LEU A 54 20.00 -5.82 -4.97
C LEU A 54 19.88 -4.57 -5.82
N GLU A 55 19.63 -4.79 -7.11
CA GLU A 55 19.22 -3.75 -8.04
C GLU A 55 17.75 -3.95 -8.42
N LEU A 56 16.97 -2.86 -8.39
CA LEU A 56 15.62 -2.84 -8.93
C LEU A 56 15.69 -2.79 -10.45
N ALA A 57 15.30 -3.88 -11.10
CA ALA A 57 15.35 -4.01 -12.56
C ALA A 57 14.16 -3.32 -13.24
N GLU A 58 12.95 -3.56 -12.74
CA GLU A 58 11.71 -3.02 -13.31
C GLU A 58 10.62 -2.94 -12.22
N GLU A 59 9.89 -1.83 -12.18
CA GLU A 59 8.69 -1.67 -11.34
C GLU A 59 7.49 -1.43 -12.27
N ASP A 60 6.57 -2.38 -12.28
CA ASP A 60 5.33 -2.32 -13.06
C ASP A 60 4.12 -2.57 -12.17
N THR A 61 2.92 -2.51 -12.77
CA THR A 61 1.66 -2.88 -12.11
C THR A 61 1.60 -4.32 -11.59
N ARG A 62 2.57 -5.17 -11.97
CA ARG A 62 2.70 -6.56 -11.52
C ARG A 62 3.52 -6.71 -10.24
N GLY A 63 4.22 -5.67 -9.81
CA GLY A 63 5.16 -5.69 -8.70
C GLY A 63 6.56 -5.21 -9.11
N ARG A 64 7.49 -5.40 -8.19
CA ARG A 64 8.90 -4.99 -8.32
C ARG A 64 9.74 -6.19 -8.70
N THR A 65 10.60 -6.02 -9.69
CA THR A 65 11.48 -7.08 -10.19
C THR A 65 12.91 -6.81 -9.72
N TRP A 66 13.47 -7.75 -8.99
CA TRP A 66 14.77 -7.63 -8.33
C TRP A 66 15.81 -8.49 -9.03
N ARG A 67 17.01 -7.95 -9.17
CA ARG A 67 18.18 -8.69 -9.65
C ARG A 67 19.35 -8.49 -8.68
N LEU A 68 20.24 -9.48 -8.60
CA LEU A 68 21.45 -9.34 -7.81
C LEU A 68 22.33 -8.24 -8.41
N ASP A 69 22.88 -7.39 -7.55
CA ASP A 69 23.93 -6.49 -7.99
C ASP A 69 25.20 -7.29 -8.34
N GLU A 70 26.00 -6.78 -9.28
CA GLU A 70 27.27 -7.41 -9.66
C GLU A 70 28.27 -7.51 -8.50
N SER A 71 28.04 -6.75 -7.42
CA SER A 71 28.82 -6.80 -6.18
C SER A 71 28.53 -8.01 -5.30
N VAL A 72 27.42 -8.73 -5.55
CA VAL A 72 27.03 -9.91 -4.79
C VAL A 72 27.47 -11.17 -5.53
N ASP A 73 28.38 -11.93 -4.93
CA ASP A 73 28.82 -13.23 -5.44
C ASP A 73 27.75 -14.31 -5.11
N PRO A 74 27.00 -14.84 -6.08
CA PRO A 74 25.95 -15.82 -5.83
C PRO A 74 26.48 -17.17 -5.32
N GLU A 75 27.77 -17.47 -5.53
CA GLU A 75 28.44 -18.67 -5.00
C GLU A 75 28.83 -18.55 -3.52
N ALA A 76 28.76 -17.35 -2.94
CA ALA A 76 29.09 -17.11 -1.52
C ALA A 76 27.88 -17.27 -0.59
N LEU A 77 26.67 -17.37 -1.16
CA LEU A 77 25.42 -17.52 -0.43
C LEU A 77 25.26 -18.97 0.08
N PRO A 78 24.97 -19.21 1.38
CA PRO A 78 24.58 -20.52 1.88
C PRO A 78 23.45 -21.15 1.05
N THR A 79 23.81 -22.11 0.19
CA THR A 79 22.85 -23.08 -0.33
C THR A 79 22.26 -23.86 0.84
N GLU A 80 20.95 -23.74 1.06
CA GLU A 80 20.18 -24.49 2.05
C GLU A 80 20.54 -25.99 1.98
N GLY A 81 21.46 -26.44 2.83
CA GLY A 81 22.05 -27.76 2.68
C GLY A 81 23.39 -28.07 3.36
N GLU A 82 24.12 -27.10 3.92
CA GLU A 82 25.30 -27.40 4.75
C GLU A 82 25.13 -26.86 6.17
N THR A 83 24.56 -27.72 7.02
CA THR A 83 24.67 -27.59 8.47
C THR A 83 26.12 -27.88 8.87
N GLU A 84 27.01 -26.90 8.80
CA GLU A 84 28.22 -26.94 9.61
C GLU A 84 27.89 -26.40 11.00
N THR A 85 27.55 -27.36 11.86
CA THR A 85 27.65 -27.23 13.30
C THR A 85 29.05 -26.75 13.69
N ASP A 86 29.19 -25.49 14.11
CA ASP A 86 30.28 -25.11 15.01
C ASP A 86 29.71 -24.71 16.37
N VAL A 87 29.86 -25.64 17.28
CA VAL A 87 29.67 -25.46 18.72
C VAL A 87 30.99 -24.94 19.25
N GLU A 88 31.03 -23.73 19.79
CA GLU A 88 31.77 -23.54 21.04
C GLU A 88 31.11 -22.53 21.98
N SER A 89 30.73 -23.10 23.13
CA SER A 89 30.25 -22.41 24.32
C SER A 89 31.40 -21.73 25.06
N GLN A 90 31.17 -20.58 25.70
CA GLN A 90 31.40 -20.43 27.16
C GLN A 90 30.97 -19.08 27.76
N ALA A 91 29.91 -19.17 28.57
CA ALA A 91 29.72 -18.68 29.94
C ALA A 91 30.50 -17.47 30.51
N ARG A 92 29.73 -16.46 30.97
CA ARG A 92 29.76 -15.84 32.32
C ARG A 92 28.54 -14.90 32.40
N GLY A 93 27.55 -15.04 33.27
CA GLY A 93 27.64 -15.17 34.71
C GLY A 93 27.71 -13.78 35.35
N ASP A 94 26.56 -13.13 35.55
CA ASP A 94 26.32 -12.03 36.52
C ASP A 94 24.80 -11.76 36.58
N ASP A 95 24.09 -12.22 37.61
CA ASP A 95 23.87 -11.61 38.93
C ASP A 95 22.71 -10.59 38.96
N LEU A 96 21.61 -11.08 39.55
CA LEU A 96 20.49 -10.44 40.23
C LEU A 96 20.38 -8.89 40.24
N THR A 97 19.22 -8.35 39.85
CA THR A 97 18.41 -7.41 40.66
C THR A 97 17.09 -7.12 39.92
N GLU A 98 15.94 -7.62 40.40
CA GLU A 98 14.91 -6.87 41.13
C GLU A 98 13.71 -6.52 40.23
N ALA A 99 12.51 -6.79 40.74
CA ALA A 99 11.23 -6.36 40.19
C ALA A 99 10.46 -5.65 41.30
N PRO A 100 9.38 -4.93 40.98
CA PRO A 100 9.22 -3.73 40.15
C PRO A 100 8.87 -2.51 41.06
N PRO A 101 8.48 -1.34 40.53
CA PRO A 101 7.04 -1.09 40.44
C PRO A 101 6.58 -0.16 39.29
N ASP A 102 5.27 -0.26 39.03
CA ASP A 102 4.35 0.78 38.53
C ASP A 102 4.88 1.86 37.58
N HIS A 103 4.60 1.67 36.29
CA HIS A 103 4.13 2.78 35.45
C HIS A 103 2.77 2.40 34.85
N VAL A 104 1.72 2.99 35.43
CA VAL A 104 0.44 3.21 34.74
C VAL A 104 0.70 4.21 33.63
N GLU A 105 0.39 3.84 32.40
CA GLU A 105 0.05 4.68 31.21
C GLU A 105 0.05 3.71 30.02
N THR A 106 -0.97 3.49 29.21
CA THR A 106 -2.37 3.88 29.02
C THR A 106 -2.90 2.75 28.11
N PRO A 107 -4.16 2.30 28.19
CA PRO A 107 -4.66 1.34 27.19
C PRO A 107 -4.36 1.88 25.78
N PRO A 108 -3.87 1.05 24.83
CA PRO A 108 -3.77 1.50 23.45
C PRO A 108 -5.17 1.94 23.03
N ASP A 109 -5.28 3.17 22.58
CA ASP A 109 -6.50 3.72 22.02
C ASP A 109 -6.98 2.76 20.90
N PRO A 110 -8.22 2.27 20.92
CA PRO A 110 -8.76 1.51 19.80
C PRO A 110 -9.12 2.46 18.64
N GLU A 111 -8.16 3.25 18.15
CA GLU A 111 -8.35 4.17 17.03
C GLU A 111 -7.29 3.94 15.95
N SER A 112 -7.44 2.82 15.26
CA SER A 112 -7.14 2.68 13.82
C SER A 112 -7.80 1.40 13.34
N ARG A 113 -9.10 1.26 13.62
CA ARG A 113 -9.95 0.50 12.71
C ARG A 113 -9.96 1.34 11.42
N PRO A 114 -9.67 0.79 10.23
CA PRO A 114 -9.87 1.54 8.99
C PRO A 114 -11.28 2.13 9.09
N GLU A 115 -11.39 3.46 9.04
CA GLU A 115 -12.69 4.14 9.00
C GLU A 115 -13.41 3.53 7.81
N GLU A 116 -14.37 2.66 8.09
CA GLU A 116 -15.22 2.07 7.07
C GLU A 116 -15.86 3.27 6.36
N PRO A 117 -15.60 3.46 5.05
CA PRO A 117 -15.92 4.71 4.38
C PRO A 117 -17.39 5.01 4.60
N ALA A 118 -17.70 6.26 4.95
CA ALA A 118 -19.06 6.67 5.26
C ALA A 118 -20.03 6.12 4.20
N PRO A 119 -21.13 5.46 4.60
CA PRO A 119 -22.03 4.84 3.66
C PRO A 119 -22.59 5.93 2.73
N ILE A 120 -22.29 5.78 1.44
CA ILE A 120 -22.95 6.53 0.38
C ILE A 120 -24.25 5.83 0.02
N ASP A 121 -25.20 6.58 -0.51
CA ASP A 121 -26.47 6.07 -1.02
C ASP A 121 -26.23 4.99 -2.07
N ALA A 122 -27.07 3.94 -2.05
CA ALA A 122 -26.92 2.81 -2.96
C ALA A 122 -27.05 3.23 -4.44
N ASP A 123 -27.93 4.19 -4.74
CA ASP A 123 -28.09 4.74 -6.08
C ASP A 123 -26.83 5.50 -6.55
N VAL A 124 -26.15 6.21 -5.64
CA VAL A 124 -24.88 6.89 -5.95
C VAL A 124 -23.76 5.88 -6.13
N ALA A 125 -23.70 4.84 -5.28
CA ALA A 125 -22.73 3.76 -5.42
C ALA A 125 -22.89 3.02 -6.75
N ASP A 126 -24.12 2.71 -7.16
CA ASP A 126 -24.43 2.07 -8.43
C ASP A 126 -24.06 2.98 -9.62
N ALA A 127 -24.34 4.29 -9.52
CA ALA A 127 -23.94 5.26 -10.53
C ALA A 127 -22.41 5.33 -10.71
N ILE A 128 -21.64 5.26 -9.60
CA ILE A 128 -20.18 5.24 -9.62
C ILE A 128 -19.66 3.92 -10.19
N ASP A 129 -20.23 2.77 -9.80
CA ASP A 129 -19.81 1.47 -10.34
C ASP A 129 -20.12 1.34 -11.85
N ALA A 130 -21.23 1.93 -12.30
CA ALA A 130 -21.60 1.99 -13.71
C ALA A 130 -20.73 2.93 -14.56
N LEU A 131 -19.80 3.69 -13.98
CA LEU A 131 -18.88 4.54 -14.73
C LEU A 131 -17.94 3.69 -15.59
N ASP A 132 -17.97 3.93 -16.90
CA ASP A 132 -16.99 3.38 -17.83
C ASP A 132 -15.74 4.25 -17.81
N LEU A 133 -14.92 4.09 -16.76
CA LEU A 133 -13.63 4.76 -16.63
C LEU A 133 -12.59 4.06 -17.50
N PRO A 134 -11.60 4.79 -18.04
CA PRO A 134 -10.46 4.18 -18.73
C PRO A 134 -9.67 3.27 -17.77
N GLY A 135 -8.77 2.44 -18.30
CA GLY A 135 -7.89 1.54 -17.52
C GLY A 135 -8.40 0.12 -17.31
N ASP A 136 -7.56 -0.72 -16.72
CA ASP A 136 -7.89 -2.07 -16.27
C ASP A 136 -8.76 -2.06 -14.99
N ALA A 137 -9.28 -3.22 -14.59
CA ALA A 137 -10.25 -3.32 -13.49
C ALA A 137 -9.76 -2.69 -12.16
N THR A 138 -8.46 -2.85 -11.84
CA THR A 138 -7.86 -2.26 -10.64
C THR A 138 -7.78 -0.73 -10.74
N GLU A 139 -7.40 -0.22 -11.91
CA GLU A 139 -7.32 1.22 -12.17
C GLU A 139 -8.71 1.86 -12.10
N LYS A 140 -9.72 1.18 -12.67
CA LYS A 140 -11.11 1.60 -12.59
C LYS A 140 -11.59 1.68 -11.14
N GLU A 141 -11.24 0.73 -10.29
CA GLU A 141 -11.58 0.76 -8.86
C GLU A 141 -10.96 1.98 -8.16
N ARG A 142 -9.66 2.22 -8.36
CA ARG A 142 -8.96 3.40 -7.81
C ARG A 142 -9.58 4.72 -8.28
N ARG A 143 -10.01 4.79 -9.54
CA ARG A 143 -10.66 5.97 -10.13
C ARG A 143 -12.09 6.15 -9.61
N ARG A 144 -12.84 5.05 -9.39
CA ARG A 144 -14.16 5.07 -8.73
C ARG A 144 -14.05 5.55 -7.30
N GLU A 145 -13.02 5.12 -6.58
CA GLU A 145 -12.71 5.60 -5.24
C GLU A 145 -12.46 7.11 -5.23
N ALA A 146 -11.71 7.64 -6.20
CA ALA A 146 -11.52 9.08 -6.35
C ALA A 146 -12.85 9.85 -6.55
N VAL A 147 -13.75 9.35 -7.39
CA VAL A 147 -15.09 9.94 -7.58
C VAL A 147 -15.92 9.86 -6.30
N ARG A 148 -15.85 8.74 -5.58
CA ARG A 148 -16.54 8.54 -4.30
C ARG A 148 -16.06 9.52 -3.24
N THR A 149 -14.76 9.71 -3.12
CA THR A 149 -14.18 10.68 -2.18
C THR A 149 -14.56 12.11 -2.57
N ALA A 150 -14.56 12.45 -3.86
CA ALA A 150 -15.05 13.74 -4.34
C ALA A 150 -16.52 13.99 -3.97
N TYR A 151 -17.38 12.97 -4.15
CA TYR A 151 -18.78 13.06 -3.74
C TYR A 151 -18.95 13.27 -2.23
N LEU A 152 -18.26 12.49 -1.40
CA LEU A 152 -18.31 12.61 0.06
C LEU A 152 -17.83 13.98 0.53
N TYR A 153 -16.75 14.47 -0.08
CA TYR A 153 -16.24 15.81 0.16
C TYR A 153 -17.26 16.89 -0.16
N LEU A 154 -17.92 16.77 -1.32
CA LEU A 154 -18.95 17.70 -1.75
C LEU A 154 -20.20 17.63 -0.87
N ARG A 155 -20.63 16.43 -0.42
CA ARG A 155 -21.72 16.25 0.54
C ARG A 155 -21.40 16.93 1.88
N LYS A 156 -20.15 16.83 2.34
CA LYS A 156 -19.69 17.45 3.60
C LYS A 156 -19.61 18.97 3.52
N ARG A 157 -18.98 19.54 2.47
CA ARG A 157 -18.85 21.01 2.30
C ARG A 157 -20.09 21.68 1.73
N GLY A 158 -20.90 20.96 0.97
CA GLY A 158 -22.05 21.45 0.20
C GLY A 158 -21.69 22.07 -1.15
N ARG A 159 -20.56 22.78 -1.27
CA ARG A 159 -20.06 23.36 -2.52
C ARG A 159 -18.54 23.29 -2.57
N ALA A 160 -17.97 22.97 -3.73
CA ALA A 160 -16.54 22.92 -3.97
C ALA A 160 -16.22 23.24 -5.43
N ASP A 161 -15.11 23.91 -5.69
CA ASP A 161 -14.56 24.11 -7.03
C ASP A 161 -13.39 23.15 -7.31
N GLN A 162 -12.84 23.21 -8.53
CA GLN A 162 -11.76 22.33 -8.96
C GLN A 162 -10.55 22.38 -8.01
N ASP A 163 -10.15 23.56 -7.54
CA ASP A 163 -8.96 23.73 -6.70
C ASP A 163 -9.16 23.07 -5.33
N ASP A 164 -10.37 23.16 -4.79
CA ASP A 164 -10.77 22.47 -3.55
C ASP A 164 -10.65 20.94 -3.69
N PHE A 165 -11.11 20.36 -4.81
CA PHE A 165 -10.96 18.93 -5.05
C PHE A 165 -9.49 18.53 -5.20
N VAL A 166 -8.69 19.33 -5.90
CA VAL A 166 -7.26 19.08 -6.05
C VAL A 166 -6.54 19.15 -4.69
N ALA A 167 -6.90 20.09 -3.83
CA ALA A 167 -6.24 20.28 -2.54
C ALA A 167 -6.64 19.24 -1.49
N ASP A 168 -7.91 18.81 -1.46
CA ASP A 168 -8.48 17.99 -0.38
C ASP A 168 -8.73 16.53 -0.81
N VAL A 169 -9.06 16.29 -2.09
CA VAL A 169 -9.47 14.96 -2.58
C VAL A 169 -8.35 14.24 -3.31
N HIS A 170 -7.59 14.92 -4.18
CA HIS A 170 -6.44 14.31 -4.87
C HIS A 170 -5.42 13.65 -3.92
N PRO A 171 -4.98 14.27 -2.79
CA PRO A 171 -4.01 13.61 -1.89
C PRO A 171 -4.57 12.38 -1.19
N GLU A 172 -5.89 12.27 -1.04
CA GLU A 172 -6.56 11.13 -0.40
C GLU A 172 -6.86 10.01 -1.41
N ALA A 173 -7.29 10.38 -2.61
CA ALA A 173 -7.66 9.46 -3.69
C ALA A 173 -7.16 9.95 -5.06
N PRO A 174 -5.86 9.78 -5.36
CA PRO A 174 -5.25 10.25 -6.61
C PRO A 174 -5.68 9.43 -7.84
N GLY A 175 -6.32 8.26 -7.67
CA GLY A 175 -6.80 7.46 -8.79
C GLY A 175 -5.69 7.03 -9.75
N GLU A 176 -4.46 6.90 -9.24
CA GLU A 176 -3.20 6.57 -9.95
C GLU A 176 -2.56 7.71 -10.74
N TYR A 177 -3.14 8.90 -10.70
CA TYR A 177 -2.54 10.09 -11.28
C TYR A 177 -1.55 10.71 -10.28
N ALA A 178 -0.33 10.95 -10.72
CA ALA A 178 0.65 11.69 -9.93
C ALA A 178 0.28 13.18 -9.85
N ASP A 179 -0.28 13.70 -10.94
CA ASP A 179 -0.65 15.09 -11.09
C ASP A 179 -2.16 15.23 -11.40
N PRO A 180 -2.88 16.09 -10.66
CA PRO A 180 -4.32 16.27 -10.81
C PRO A 180 -4.72 16.89 -12.15
N ASP A 181 -3.82 17.68 -12.73
CA ASP A 181 -3.97 18.33 -14.04
C ASP A 181 -3.73 17.38 -15.22
N GLU A 182 -3.08 16.23 -14.99
CA GLU A 182 -2.82 15.21 -16.01
C GLU A 182 -3.99 14.24 -16.19
N GLY A 183 -5.21 14.78 -16.29
CA GLY A 183 -6.40 14.00 -16.64
C GLY A 183 -7.20 13.46 -15.46
N TRP A 184 -6.67 13.43 -14.23
CA TRP A 184 -7.45 13.04 -13.05
C TRP A 184 -8.76 13.84 -12.93
N TRP A 185 -8.69 15.16 -13.05
CA TRP A 185 -9.88 16.00 -12.98
C TRP A 185 -10.80 15.81 -14.20
N ASP A 186 -10.26 15.91 -15.42
CA ASP A 186 -11.07 16.00 -16.65
C ASP A 186 -11.62 14.63 -17.11
N GLU A 187 -10.92 13.53 -16.79
CA GLU A 187 -11.23 12.17 -17.23
C GLU A 187 -11.88 11.32 -16.13
N VAL A 188 -11.70 11.66 -14.85
CA VAL A 188 -12.23 10.87 -13.72
C VAL A 188 -13.24 11.68 -12.92
N ILE A 189 -12.80 12.75 -12.26
CA ILE A 189 -13.65 13.46 -11.29
C ILE A 189 -14.82 14.16 -11.96
N ARG A 190 -14.55 15.00 -12.97
CA ARG A 190 -15.59 15.77 -13.66
C ARG A 190 -16.67 14.88 -14.31
N PRO A 191 -16.34 13.85 -15.11
CA PRO A 191 -17.35 12.96 -15.68
C PRO A 191 -18.02 12.06 -14.64
N GLY A 192 -17.33 11.73 -13.54
CA GLY A 192 -17.91 11.01 -12.42
C GLY A 192 -18.98 11.83 -11.70
N LEU A 193 -18.67 13.08 -11.33
CA LEU A 193 -19.61 13.98 -10.65
C LEU A 193 -20.81 14.35 -11.53
N ASP A 194 -20.63 14.52 -12.84
CA ASP A 194 -21.72 14.79 -13.80
C ASP A 194 -22.76 13.67 -13.86
N ARG A 195 -22.32 12.43 -13.58
CA ARG A 195 -23.16 11.23 -13.60
C ARG A 195 -23.96 11.02 -12.30
N ILE A 196 -23.63 11.75 -11.23
CA ILE A 196 -24.26 11.58 -9.92
C ILE A 196 -25.54 12.45 -9.86
N PRO A 197 -26.71 11.87 -9.54
CA PRO A 197 -27.98 12.59 -9.57
C PRO A 197 -28.10 13.72 -8.53
N ASP A 198 -27.39 13.60 -7.40
CA ASP A 198 -27.43 14.57 -6.29
C ASP A 198 -26.37 15.67 -6.39
N VAL A 199 -25.70 15.78 -7.54
CA VAL A 199 -24.60 16.72 -7.76
C VAL A 199 -24.92 17.61 -8.95
N GLU A 200 -24.90 18.93 -8.72
CA GLU A 200 -25.15 19.94 -9.74
C GLU A 200 -23.89 20.76 -9.98
N TYR A 201 -23.61 21.09 -11.24
CA TYR A 201 -22.55 22.02 -11.62
C TYR A 201 -23.15 23.40 -11.92
N ASP A 202 -22.79 24.41 -11.14
CA ASP A 202 -23.23 25.81 -11.33
C ASP A 202 -22.04 26.72 -11.64
N ALA A 203 -22.01 27.21 -12.89
CA ALA A 203 -21.09 28.19 -13.49
C ALA A 203 -19.57 27.90 -13.41
N GLU A 204 -19.08 27.55 -12.24
CA GLU A 204 -17.68 27.34 -11.88
C GLU A 204 -17.48 26.35 -10.72
N ALA A 205 -18.54 25.91 -10.04
CA ALA A 205 -18.44 25.05 -8.86
C ALA A 205 -19.48 23.94 -8.84
N TRP A 206 -19.10 22.83 -8.23
CA TRP A 206 -19.98 21.71 -7.94
C TRP A 206 -20.70 21.96 -6.63
N THR A 207 -21.99 21.64 -6.58
CA THR A 207 -22.86 21.79 -5.41
C THR A 207 -23.61 20.49 -5.18
N TYR A 208 -23.69 20.04 -3.93
CA TYR A 208 -24.55 18.94 -3.54
C TYR A 208 -26.00 19.42 -3.47
N ALA A 209 -26.86 18.85 -4.31
CA ALA A 209 -28.27 19.19 -4.47
C ALA A 209 -29.22 18.17 -3.80
N GLY A 210 -28.69 17.10 -3.21
CA GLY A 210 -29.45 16.11 -2.46
C GLY A 210 -30.13 16.69 -1.21
N ASP A 211 -30.99 15.88 -0.59
CA ASP A 211 -31.82 16.31 0.55
C ASP A 211 -30.95 16.88 1.70
N PRO A 212 -31.20 18.12 2.16
CA PRO A 212 -30.38 18.76 3.19
C PRO A 212 -30.49 18.10 4.58
N ASP A 213 -31.43 17.16 4.75
CA ASP A 213 -31.63 16.36 5.97
C ASP A 213 -30.60 15.21 6.08
N ASP A 214 -29.88 14.91 5.00
CA ASP A 214 -28.85 13.87 4.91
C ASP A 214 -27.42 14.43 5.16
N ARG A 215 -27.34 15.65 5.72
CA ARG A 215 -26.10 16.28 6.20
C ARG A 215 -25.76 15.72 7.59
N PRO A 216 -24.56 15.15 7.81
CA PRO A 216 -24.16 14.63 9.12
C PRO A 216 -24.08 15.72 10.20
#